data_AF-E8JZZ6-F1
#
_entry.id   AF-E8JZZ6-F1
#
_cell.length_a   1.000
_cell.length_b   1.000
_cell.length_c   1.000
_cell.angle_alpha   90.00
_cell.angle_beta   90.00
_cell.angle_gamma   90.00
#
_symmetry.space_group_name_H-M   'P 1'
#
loop_
_entity.id
_entity.type
_entity.pdbx_description
1 polymer ?
#
loop_
_entity_poly.entity_id
_entity_poly.type
_entity_poly.pdbx_seq_one_letter_code
_entity_poly.pdbx_strand_id
1 'polypeptide(L)'
;MTNSSTINEFIKETKKALAISEHDSRLGVRGFEFDNSTSEKDCVLVIGLNPAGNKDDANNETTNRTYLYSLKKSIKSKYVYNKYYKPIYELMNDIFDNDAKWHWCNKSWDILSKEIEHSENKDFLDEIHEEYLNHQNSKVTIYIGDMFYYHQTSSKKLPLIKSKSYPLHCKRMLELHIESLIEAGKSIKFVYINNSQVSQWLCDGDIKTFTVFGDRKIPVFFGGMLSGGRMDLFSKKRLVHEIKDYLNKLESKIEK
;
A
#
# COMPACT_ATOMS: atom_id res chain seq x y z
N MET A 1 -6.99 -10.59 12.34
CA MET A 1 -7.47 -9.40 13.06
C MET A 1 -6.27 -8.60 13.49
N THR A 2 -5.98 -7.52 12.77
CA THR A 2 -4.98 -6.52 13.16
C THR A 2 -5.30 -6.01 14.57
N ASN A 3 -4.29 -5.85 15.43
CA ASN A 3 -4.51 -5.32 16.78
C ASN A 3 -5.13 -3.92 16.67
N SER A 4 -6.25 -3.68 17.35
CA SER A 4 -6.97 -2.41 17.28
C SER A 4 -6.12 -1.21 17.74
N SER A 5 -5.05 -1.46 18.52
CA SER A 5 -4.09 -0.45 18.95
C SER A 5 -3.32 0.17 17.77
N THR A 6 -2.88 -0.63 16.80
CA THR A 6 -2.03 -0.16 15.70
C THR A 6 -2.84 0.66 14.68
N ILE A 7 -4.09 0.25 14.39
CA ILE A 7 -5.02 1.03 13.57
C ILE A 7 -5.18 2.45 14.11
N ASN A 8 -5.31 2.58 15.44
CA ASN A 8 -5.48 3.86 16.09
C ASN A 8 -4.25 4.78 15.96
N GLU A 9 -3.04 4.24 15.84
CA GLU A 9 -1.82 5.05 15.72
C GLU A 9 -1.72 5.74 14.36
N PHE A 10 -2.02 5.05 13.26
CA PHE A 10 -2.03 5.66 11.91
C PHE A 10 -3.02 6.82 11.82
N ILE A 11 -4.21 6.64 12.39
CA ILE A 11 -5.25 7.67 12.43
C ILE A 11 -4.81 8.83 13.34
N LYS A 12 -4.20 8.54 14.49
CA LYS A 12 -3.68 9.55 15.43
C LYS A 12 -2.56 10.39 14.81
N GLU A 13 -1.60 9.78 14.12
CA GLU A 13 -0.54 10.51 13.43
C GLU A 13 -1.10 11.35 12.27
N THR A 14 -2.06 10.80 11.51
CA THR A 14 -2.78 11.57 10.48
C THR A 14 -3.44 12.82 11.09
N LYS A 15 -4.16 12.68 12.22
CA LYS A 15 -4.76 13.81 12.95
C LYS A 15 -3.73 14.83 13.44
N LYS A 16 -2.53 14.42 13.85
CA LYS A 16 -1.50 15.36 14.30
C LYS A 16 -0.94 16.21 13.17
N ALA A 17 -0.93 15.67 11.95
CA ALA A 17 -0.36 16.32 10.78
C ALA A 17 -1.37 17.15 9.97
N LEU A 18 -2.66 16.82 10.10
CA LEU A 18 -3.78 17.52 9.50
C LEU A 18 -4.48 18.38 10.57
N ALA A 19 -4.78 19.66 10.32
CA ALA A 19 -5.48 20.51 11.32
C ALA A 19 -6.99 20.19 11.33
N ILE A 20 -7.33 18.96 11.66
CA ILE A 20 -8.70 18.43 11.58
C ILE A 20 -9.23 18.09 12.98
N SER A 21 -10.55 18.16 13.11
CA SER A 21 -11.23 17.79 14.36
C SER A 21 -11.22 16.27 14.56
N GLU A 22 -11.49 15.84 15.79
CA GLU A 22 -11.55 14.41 16.13
C GLU A 22 -12.59 13.64 15.32
N HIS A 23 -13.67 14.32 14.93
CA HIS A 23 -14.82 13.80 14.20
C HIS A 23 -14.88 14.30 12.75
N ASP A 24 -13.74 14.62 12.13
CA ASP A 24 -13.74 15.00 10.71
C ASP A 24 -14.28 13.86 9.85
N SER A 25 -15.37 14.14 9.12
CA SER A 25 -16.11 13.16 8.31
C SER A 25 -15.32 12.48 7.19
N ARG A 26 -14.11 12.94 6.87
CA ARG A 26 -13.26 12.36 5.83
C ARG A 26 -12.07 11.59 6.38
N LEU A 27 -11.88 11.60 7.69
CA LEU A 27 -10.84 10.82 8.34
C LEU A 27 -11.15 9.32 8.19
N GLY A 28 -10.17 8.53 7.76
CA GLY A 28 -10.30 7.08 7.70
C GLY A 28 -10.43 6.48 9.09
N VAL A 29 -11.08 5.31 9.18
CA VAL A 29 -11.31 4.62 10.46
C VAL A 29 -10.47 3.36 10.61
N ARG A 30 -9.90 2.84 9.51
CA ARG A 30 -9.20 1.54 9.50
C ARG A 30 -7.68 1.62 9.50
N GLY A 31 -7.09 2.76 9.15
CA GLY A 31 -5.64 2.90 9.10
C GLY A 31 -5.01 1.90 8.12
N PHE A 32 -3.79 1.44 8.43
CA PHE A 32 -3.07 0.48 7.59
C PHE A 32 -3.63 -0.94 7.70
N GLU A 33 -3.96 -1.54 6.55
CA GLU A 33 -4.51 -2.89 6.46
C GLU A 33 -3.47 -3.90 5.99
N PHE A 34 -3.33 -4.98 6.76
CA PHE A 34 -2.49 -6.13 6.43
C PHE A 34 -3.08 -7.41 7.02
N ASP A 35 -2.72 -8.56 6.46
CA ASP A 35 -3.12 -9.87 6.96
C ASP A 35 -2.25 -10.34 8.13
N ASN A 36 -2.79 -11.26 8.93
CA ASN A 36 -2.07 -11.90 10.03
C ASN A 36 -1.47 -13.27 9.63
N SER A 37 -1.26 -13.55 8.34
CA SER A 37 -0.69 -14.83 7.91
C SER A 37 0.74 -14.96 8.43
N THR A 38 1.06 -16.12 8.99
CA THR A 38 2.40 -16.43 9.53
C THR A 38 3.27 -17.22 8.54
N SER A 39 2.68 -17.77 7.48
CA SER A 39 3.39 -18.52 6.44
C SER A 39 3.99 -17.60 5.37
N GLU A 40 3.24 -16.56 4.98
CA GLU A 40 3.63 -15.63 3.92
C GLU A 40 4.34 -14.41 4.51
N LYS A 41 5.68 -14.49 4.53
CA LYS A 41 6.53 -13.50 5.18
C LYS A 41 7.06 -12.46 4.21
N ASP A 42 7.52 -12.86 3.04
CA ASP A 42 8.15 -11.95 2.09
C ASP A 42 7.13 -10.98 1.51
N CYS A 43 7.47 -9.68 1.55
CA CYS A 43 6.55 -8.65 1.13
C CYS A 43 7.21 -7.41 0.56
N VAL A 44 6.37 -6.61 -0.10
CA VAL A 44 6.68 -5.24 -0.49
C VAL A 44 5.64 -4.30 0.09
N LEU A 45 6.10 -3.14 0.52
CA LEU A 45 5.23 -2.07 1.03
C LEU A 45 5.18 -0.96 -0.02
N VAL A 46 4.00 -0.68 -0.55
CA VAL A 46 3.79 0.43 -1.46
C VAL A 46 3.08 1.55 -0.71
N ILE A 47 3.65 2.75 -0.73
CA ILE A 47 3.11 3.90 0.00
C ILE A 47 2.52 4.93 -0.97
N GLY A 48 1.24 5.21 -0.79
CA GLY A 48 0.52 6.34 -1.37
C GLY A 48 0.60 7.59 -0.50
N LEU A 49 -0.01 8.67 -0.99
CA LEU A 49 -0.15 9.89 -0.21
C LEU A 49 -1.33 9.78 0.76
N ASN A 50 -2.50 9.42 0.23
CA ASN A 50 -3.74 9.31 0.96
C ASN A 50 -4.77 8.52 0.12
N PRO A 51 -5.77 7.91 0.77
CA PRO A 51 -6.90 7.30 0.07
C PRO A 51 -7.63 8.34 -0.79
N ALA A 52 -7.89 7.98 -2.05
CA ALA A 52 -8.81 8.75 -2.87
C ALA A 52 -10.23 8.65 -2.30
N GLY A 53 -11.04 9.70 -2.47
CA GLY A 53 -12.43 9.69 -2.03
C GLY A 53 -12.88 10.95 -1.32
N ASN A 54 -14.00 10.80 -0.63
CA ASN A 54 -14.70 11.82 0.14
C ASN A 54 -15.29 11.24 1.46
N LYS A 55 -16.20 11.99 2.10
CA LYS A 55 -16.83 11.58 3.37
C LYS A 55 -17.61 10.27 3.29
N ASP A 56 -18.22 9.98 2.14
CA ASP A 56 -19.01 8.76 1.95
C ASP A 56 -18.08 7.55 1.89
N ASP A 57 -16.88 7.72 1.32
CA ASP A 57 -15.85 6.67 1.31
C ASP A 57 -15.33 6.38 2.72
N ALA A 58 -15.09 7.43 3.52
CA ALA A 58 -14.73 7.29 4.93
C ALA A 58 -15.82 6.57 5.74
N ASN A 59 -17.09 6.93 5.55
CA ASN A 59 -18.22 6.24 6.19
C ASN A 59 -18.28 4.76 5.77
N ASN A 60 -17.99 4.45 4.50
CA ASN A 60 -17.96 3.08 4.01
C ASN A 60 -16.79 2.25 4.55
N GLU A 61 -15.78 2.86 5.19
CA GLU A 61 -14.74 2.07 5.89
C GLU A 61 -15.26 1.46 7.19
N THR A 62 -16.34 1.98 7.78
CA THR A 62 -16.93 1.40 9.01
C THR A 62 -17.59 0.04 8.77
N THR A 63 -17.96 -0.27 7.52
CA THR A 63 -18.42 -1.60 7.16
C THR A 63 -17.24 -2.53 6.97
N ASN A 64 -17.30 -3.70 7.60
CA ASN A 64 -16.23 -4.69 7.48
C ASN A 64 -16.16 -5.15 6.01
N ARG A 65 -15.03 -4.84 5.35
CA ARG A 65 -14.83 -5.03 3.91
C ARG A 65 -13.38 -5.41 3.61
N THR A 66 -13.14 -6.31 2.66
CA THR A 66 -11.80 -6.54 2.11
C THR A 66 -11.62 -5.72 0.84
N TYR A 67 -10.60 -4.86 0.83
CA TYR A 67 -10.17 -4.23 -0.41
C TYR A 67 -9.43 -5.24 -1.28
N LEU A 68 -9.95 -5.42 -2.50
CA LEU A 68 -9.37 -6.31 -3.49
C LEU A 68 -8.32 -5.58 -4.36
N TYR A 69 -8.27 -4.25 -4.27
CA TYR A 69 -7.35 -3.33 -4.97
C TYR A 69 -7.48 -3.37 -6.49
N SER A 70 -7.03 -4.45 -7.13
CA SER A 70 -7.21 -4.68 -8.55
C SER A 70 -7.52 -6.13 -8.84
N LEU A 71 -8.30 -6.34 -9.89
CA LEU A 71 -8.56 -7.64 -10.49
C LEU A 71 -8.09 -7.67 -11.95
N LYS A 72 -7.75 -8.85 -12.48
CA LYS A 72 -7.45 -9.07 -13.90
C LYS A 72 -8.62 -8.59 -14.77
N LYS A 73 -9.83 -9.05 -14.44
CA LYS A 73 -11.10 -8.59 -15.02
C LYS A 73 -11.56 -7.34 -14.29
N SER A 74 -11.78 -6.25 -15.03
CA SER A 74 -12.27 -5.02 -14.43
C SER A 74 -13.73 -5.16 -14.02
N ILE A 75 -14.02 -5.00 -12.74
CA ILE A 75 -15.37 -4.92 -12.20
C ILE A 75 -15.67 -3.51 -11.70
N LYS A 76 -16.95 -3.11 -11.69
CA LYS A 76 -17.37 -1.83 -11.13
C LYS A 76 -17.68 -2.01 -9.65
N SER A 77 -16.70 -1.70 -8.82
CA SER A 77 -16.76 -1.87 -7.36
C SER A 77 -16.02 -0.74 -6.66
N LYS A 78 -16.44 -0.38 -5.45
CA LYS A 78 -15.69 0.49 -4.53
C LYS A 78 -14.54 -0.25 -3.85
N TYR A 79 -14.51 -1.58 -3.92
CA TYR A 79 -13.44 -2.42 -3.36
C TYR A 79 -12.33 -2.73 -4.37
N VAL A 80 -12.59 -2.47 -5.66
CA VAL A 80 -11.65 -2.68 -6.77
C VAL A 80 -11.47 -1.38 -7.52
N TYR A 81 -10.26 -0.85 -7.54
CA TYR A 81 -9.91 0.33 -8.33
C TYR A 81 -8.74 0.05 -9.28
N ASN A 82 -9.03 -0.74 -10.32
CA ASN A 82 -8.06 -1.16 -11.34
C ASN A 82 -7.24 -0.02 -11.92
N LYS A 83 -7.86 1.13 -12.20
CA LYS A 83 -7.16 2.28 -12.80
C LYS A 83 -5.94 2.72 -11.97
N TYR A 84 -6.05 2.62 -10.64
CA TYR A 84 -4.97 3.01 -9.74
C TYR A 84 -4.06 1.84 -9.37
N TYR A 85 -4.64 0.70 -8.97
CA TYR A 85 -3.87 -0.39 -8.37
C TYR A 85 -3.29 -1.38 -9.37
N LYS A 86 -3.92 -1.58 -10.56
CA LYS A 86 -3.42 -2.53 -11.56
C LYS A 86 -1.99 -2.18 -12.05
N PRO A 87 -1.65 -0.90 -12.33
CA PRO A 87 -0.27 -0.54 -12.67
C PRO A 87 0.77 -0.86 -11.58
N ILE A 88 0.36 -0.79 -10.30
CA ILE A 88 1.21 -1.19 -9.17
C ILE A 88 1.41 -2.70 -9.18
N TYR A 89 0.32 -3.46 -9.31
CA TYR A 89 0.34 -4.91 -9.41
C TYR A 89 1.24 -5.42 -10.54
N GLU A 90 1.09 -4.84 -11.73
CA GLU A 90 1.90 -5.17 -12.90
C GLU A 90 3.38 -4.83 -12.67
N LEU A 91 3.70 -3.68 -12.05
CA LEU A 91 5.09 -3.35 -11.72
C LEU A 91 5.70 -4.40 -10.77
N MET A 92 4.96 -4.81 -9.72
CA MET A 92 5.47 -5.81 -8.78
C MET A 92 5.65 -7.18 -9.46
N ASN A 93 4.72 -7.59 -10.32
CA ASN A 93 4.85 -8.82 -11.08
C ASN A 93 5.96 -8.77 -12.15
N ASP A 94 6.25 -7.60 -12.72
CA ASP A 94 7.44 -7.39 -13.58
C ASP A 94 8.74 -7.59 -12.78
N ILE A 95 8.76 -7.21 -11.50
CA ILE A 95 9.91 -7.33 -10.58
C ILE A 95 10.10 -8.75 -10.05
N PHE A 96 9.01 -9.45 -9.75
CA PHE A 96 9.03 -10.78 -9.12
C PHE A 96 8.62 -11.91 -10.08
N ASP A 97 8.72 -11.69 -11.39
CA ASP A 97 8.47 -12.70 -12.43
C ASP A 97 7.11 -13.41 -12.27
N ASN A 98 6.06 -12.62 -12.03
CA ASN A 98 4.69 -13.04 -11.75
C ASN A 98 4.46 -13.75 -10.40
N ASP A 99 5.38 -13.62 -9.44
CA ASP A 99 5.30 -14.24 -8.11
C ASP A 99 4.83 -13.26 -7.00
N ALA A 100 4.04 -12.23 -7.38
CA ALA A 100 3.51 -11.24 -6.45
C ALA A 100 1.97 -11.27 -6.38
N LYS A 101 1.42 -11.20 -5.17
CA LYS A 101 -0.03 -11.18 -4.90
C LYS A 101 -0.43 -10.07 -3.94
N TRP A 102 -1.69 -9.67 -3.97
CA TRP A 102 -2.26 -8.79 -2.94
C TRP A 102 -2.42 -9.53 -1.61
N HIS A 103 -2.36 -8.80 -0.50
CA HIS A 103 -2.50 -9.38 0.85
C HIS A 103 -3.81 -10.12 1.10
N TRP A 104 -4.89 -9.77 0.41
CA TRP A 104 -6.16 -10.47 0.55
C TRP A 104 -6.09 -11.94 0.10
N CYS A 105 -5.15 -12.29 -0.77
CA CYS A 105 -4.90 -13.68 -1.19
C CYS A 105 -4.28 -14.53 -0.06
N ASN A 106 -3.86 -13.93 1.06
CA ASN A 106 -3.35 -14.66 2.24
C ASN A 106 -4.47 -15.12 3.18
N LYS A 107 -5.71 -14.63 2.98
CA LYS A 107 -6.88 -15.10 3.73
C LYS A 107 -7.30 -16.46 3.18
N SER A 108 -7.84 -17.33 4.04
CA SER A 108 -8.51 -18.53 3.53
C SER A 108 -9.72 -18.16 2.69
N TRP A 109 -9.95 -18.91 1.63
CA TRP A 109 -11.09 -18.70 0.75
C TRP A 109 -12.42 -18.69 1.51
N ASP A 110 -12.61 -19.60 2.48
CA ASP A 110 -13.84 -19.68 3.29
C ASP A 110 -14.17 -18.41 4.10
N ILE A 111 -13.14 -17.66 4.51
CA ILE A 111 -13.33 -16.38 5.21
C ILE A 111 -13.59 -15.29 4.17
N LEU A 112 -12.78 -15.25 3.12
CA LEU A 112 -12.86 -14.22 2.09
C LEU A 112 -14.19 -14.27 1.32
N SER A 113 -14.67 -15.47 0.96
CA SER A 113 -15.93 -15.67 0.24
C SER A 113 -17.11 -15.13 1.03
N LYS A 114 -17.18 -15.41 2.33
CA LYS A 114 -18.21 -14.87 3.23
C LYS A 114 -18.16 -13.34 3.29
N GLU A 115 -16.98 -12.74 3.34
CA GLU A 115 -16.87 -11.28 3.30
C GLU A 115 -17.37 -10.71 1.96
N ILE A 116 -17.09 -11.38 0.84
CA ILE A 116 -17.51 -10.96 -0.51
C ILE A 116 -19.02 -11.14 -0.72
N GLU A 117 -19.60 -12.25 -0.28
CA GLU A 117 -21.05 -12.55 -0.39
C GLU A 117 -21.92 -11.49 0.29
N HIS A 118 -21.41 -10.89 1.37
CA HIS A 118 -22.08 -9.81 2.10
C HIS A 118 -21.74 -8.41 1.54
N SER A 119 -21.13 -8.32 0.36
CA SER A 119 -20.67 -7.09 -0.26
C SER A 119 -21.33 -6.84 -1.63
N GLU A 120 -21.12 -5.67 -2.21
CA GLU A 120 -21.56 -5.35 -3.58
C GLU A 120 -20.85 -6.18 -4.66
N ASN A 121 -19.85 -6.99 -4.29
CA ASN A 121 -19.09 -7.85 -5.20
C ASN A 121 -19.57 -9.30 -5.26
N LYS A 122 -20.66 -9.66 -4.56
CA LYS A 122 -21.18 -11.03 -4.55
C LYS A 122 -21.44 -11.60 -5.96
N ASP A 123 -21.85 -10.74 -6.90
CA ASP A 123 -22.18 -11.14 -8.28
C ASP A 123 -20.91 -11.45 -9.10
N PHE A 124 -19.71 -11.18 -8.54
CA PHE A 124 -18.41 -11.46 -9.13
C PHE A 124 -17.60 -12.51 -8.33
N LEU A 125 -18.25 -13.28 -7.46
CA LEU A 125 -17.59 -14.23 -6.57
C LEU A 125 -16.74 -15.25 -7.34
N ASP A 126 -17.26 -15.76 -8.45
CA ASP A 126 -16.56 -16.74 -9.30
C ASP A 126 -15.29 -16.15 -9.92
N GLU A 127 -15.34 -14.91 -10.44
CA GLU A 127 -14.16 -14.27 -11.01
C GLU A 127 -13.11 -13.92 -9.94
N ILE A 128 -13.56 -13.53 -8.75
CA ILE A 128 -12.65 -13.29 -7.62
C ILE A 128 -12.03 -14.61 -7.14
N HIS A 129 -12.79 -15.72 -7.17
CA HIS A 129 -12.27 -17.04 -6.81
C HIS A 129 -11.21 -17.52 -7.80
N GLU A 130 -11.46 -17.36 -9.10
CA GLU A 130 -10.47 -17.69 -10.13
C GLU A 130 -9.18 -16.90 -9.92
N GLU A 131 -9.28 -15.60 -9.64
CA GLU A 131 -8.11 -14.76 -9.37
C GLU A 131 -7.39 -15.14 -8.08
N TYR A 132 -8.14 -15.48 -7.02
CA TYR A 132 -7.58 -16.03 -5.78
C TYR A 132 -6.77 -17.30 -6.05
N LEU A 133 -7.34 -18.28 -6.76
CA LEU A 133 -6.67 -19.55 -7.04
C LEU A 133 -5.39 -19.38 -7.87
N ASN A 134 -5.39 -18.43 -8.81
CA ASN A 134 -4.23 -18.13 -9.64
C ASN A 134 -3.06 -17.50 -8.86
N HIS A 135 -3.33 -16.86 -7.72
CA HIS A 135 -2.34 -16.05 -7.00
C HIS A 135 -2.09 -16.46 -5.55
N GLN A 136 -2.90 -17.34 -4.95
CA GLN A 136 -2.76 -17.74 -3.54
C GLN A 136 -1.37 -18.30 -3.19
N ASN A 137 -0.70 -18.94 -4.15
CA ASN A 137 0.62 -19.56 -3.97
C ASN A 137 1.79 -18.63 -4.29
N SER A 138 1.53 -17.39 -4.72
CA SER A 138 2.61 -16.44 -4.99
C SER A 138 3.33 -16.06 -3.70
N LYS A 139 4.66 -15.95 -3.74
CA LYS A 139 5.49 -15.84 -2.53
C LYS A 139 5.60 -14.43 -1.97
N VAL A 140 5.46 -13.41 -2.82
CA VAL A 140 5.63 -12.02 -2.40
C VAL A 140 4.27 -11.34 -2.21
N THR A 141 4.01 -10.86 -1.00
CA THR A 141 2.79 -10.13 -0.70
C THR A 141 2.96 -8.63 -0.91
N ILE A 142 2.01 -7.99 -1.58
CA ILE A 142 1.93 -6.54 -1.75
C ILE A 142 1.00 -5.94 -0.70
N TYR A 143 1.54 -5.03 0.12
CA TYR A 143 0.77 -4.19 1.03
C TYR A 143 0.69 -2.75 0.54
N ILE A 144 -0.46 -2.10 0.71
CA ILE A 144 -0.66 -0.69 0.40
C ILE A 144 -0.84 0.09 1.70
N GLY A 145 0.01 1.08 1.93
CA GLY A 145 -0.13 2.06 3.00
C GLY A 145 -0.26 3.49 2.47
N ASP A 146 -0.60 4.42 3.34
CA ASP A 146 -0.77 5.84 3.00
C ASP A 146 -0.11 6.76 4.04
N MET A 147 0.41 7.90 3.59
CA MET A 147 0.98 8.90 4.51
C MET A 147 -0.08 9.65 5.33
N PHE A 148 -1.31 9.71 4.81
CA PHE A 148 -2.45 10.30 5.49
C PHE A 148 -3.68 9.42 5.27
N TYR A 149 -4.23 8.88 6.34
CA TYR A 149 -5.48 8.12 6.31
C TYR A 149 -6.68 9.07 6.27
N TYR A 150 -6.81 9.81 5.18
CA TYR A 150 -7.83 10.83 4.98
C TYR A 150 -8.35 10.81 3.53
N HIS A 151 -9.66 10.65 3.36
CA HIS A 151 -10.30 10.56 2.05
C HIS A 151 -10.36 11.93 1.35
N GLN A 152 -9.44 12.11 0.42
CA GLN A 152 -9.33 13.33 -0.36
C GLN A 152 -8.71 13.05 -1.74
N THR A 153 -9.55 12.97 -2.76
CA THR A 153 -9.09 12.72 -4.14
C THR A 153 -8.06 13.74 -4.64
N SER A 154 -8.15 15.00 -4.22
CA SER A 154 -7.19 16.03 -4.63
C SER A 154 -6.20 16.33 -3.51
N SER A 155 -4.95 15.89 -3.66
CA SER A 155 -3.89 16.15 -2.68
C SER A 155 -3.71 17.62 -2.33
N LYS A 156 -3.98 18.53 -3.29
CA LYS A 156 -3.95 19.99 -3.09
C LYS A 156 -4.97 20.49 -2.07
N LYS A 157 -6.01 19.69 -1.77
CA LYS A 157 -7.07 19.99 -0.81
C LYS A 157 -6.86 19.28 0.53
N LEU A 158 -5.73 18.59 0.74
CA LEU A 158 -5.41 18.07 2.07
C LEU A 158 -5.24 19.25 3.03
N PRO A 159 -5.83 19.21 4.24
CA PRO A 159 -5.79 20.28 5.24
C PRO A 159 -4.44 20.28 5.99
N LEU A 160 -3.38 20.44 5.21
CA LEU A 160 -1.98 20.45 5.61
C LEU A 160 -1.69 21.65 6.56
N ILE A 161 -1.21 21.36 7.78
CA ILE A 161 -0.77 22.38 8.76
C ILE A 161 0.57 23.02 8.37
N LYS A 162 0.57 24.29 7.94
CA LYS A 162 1.80 24.99 7.49
C LYS A 162 2.98 24.95 8.47
N SER A 163 2.73 24.90 9.78
CA SER A 163 3.77 24.86 10.82
C SER A 163 4.35 23.46 11.07
N LYS A 164 3.83 22.41 10.44
CA LYS A 164 4.32 21.02 10.59
C LYS A 164 5.38 20.71 9.53
N SER A 165 6.41 19.98 9.96
CA SER A 165 7.34 19.34 9.04
C SER A 165 6.71 18.08 8.44
N TYR A 166 6.22 18.16 7.20
CA TYR A 166 5.76 16.97 6.46
C TYR A 166 6.86 15.95 6.23
N PRO A 167 8.13 16.33 5.97
CA PRO A 167 9.22 15.37 5.96
C PRO A 167 9.28 14.54 7.24
N LEU A 168 9.18 15.17 8.42
CA LEU A 168 9.20 14.46 9.70
C LEU A 168 7.97 13.56 9.88
N HIS A 169 6.78 14.05 9.52
CA HIS A 169 5.55 13.25 9.55
C HIS A 169 5.64 12.03 8.63
N CYS A 170 6.06 12.21 7.38
CA CYS A 170 6.20 11.12 6.41
C CYS A 170 7.26 10.11 6.84
N LYS A 171 8.38 10.56 7.44
CA LYS A 171 9.39 9.66 8.03
C LYS A 171 8.76 8.84 9.17
N ARG A 172 8.03 9.47 10.08
CA ARG A 172 7.35 8.77 11.19
C ARG A 172 6.27 7.80 10.70
N MET A 173 5.45 8.20 9.73
CA MET A 173 4.43 7.32 9.15
C MET A 173 5.08 6.13 8.45
N LEU A 174 6.14 6.34 7.68
CA LEU A 174 6.86 5.26 7.02
C LEU A 174 7.45 4.26 8.04
N GLU A 175 8.07 4.77 9.10
CA GLU A 175 8.56 3.97 10.22
C GLU A 175 7.43 3.13 10.84
N LEU A 176 6.28 3.73 11.11
CA LEU A 176 5.12 3.03 11.70
C LEU A 176 4.61 1.88 10.81
N HIS A 177 4.56 2.05 9.49
CA HIS A 177 4.18 0.95 8.58
C HIS A 177 5.21 -0.19 8.60
N ILE A 178 6.50 0.16 8.57
CA ILE A 178 7.61 -0.80 8.60
C ILE A 178 7.59 -1.59 9.92
N GLU A 179 7.47 -0.89 11.05
CA GLU A 179 7.37 -1.51 12.38
C GLU A 179 6.18 -2.45 12.47
N SER A 180 4.99 -2.02 12.01
CA SER A 180 3.78 -2.84 12.02
C SER A 180 3.93 -4.16 11.25
N LEU A 181 4.55 -4.12 10.05
CA LEU A 181 4.78 -5.32 9.26
C LEU A 181 5.84 -6.24 9.90
N ILE A 182 6.91 -5.66 10.43
CA ILE A 182 7.97 -6.42 11.10
C ILE A 182 7.44 -7.11 12.36
N GLU A 183 6.67 -6.41 13.19
CA GLU A 183 6.02 -6.95 14.37
C GLU A 183 5.04 -8.08 14.01
N ALA A 184 4.40 -7.98 12.84
CA ALA A 184 3.59 -9.05 12.27
C ALA A 184 4.41 -10.20 11.64
N GLY A 185 5.74 -10.20 11.77
CA GLY A 185 6.64 -11.24 11.28
C GLY A 185 6.90 -11.20 9.77
N LYS A 186 6.61 -10.07 9.11
CA LYS A 186 6.84 -9.89 7.67
C LYS A 186 8.29 -9.48 7.38
N SER A 187 8.75 -9.91 6.22
CA SER A 187 10.09 -9.69 5.66
C SER A 187 9.97 -8.71 4.49
N ILE A 188 10.19 -7.43 4.76
CA ILE A 188 10.05 -6.36 3.77
C ILE A 188 11.27 -6.39 2.83
N LYS A 189 11.06 -6.80 1.57
CA LYS A 189 12.08 -6.77 0.52
C LYS A 189 12.46 -5.34 0.14
N PHE A 190 11.45 -4.49 -0.01
CA PHE A 190 11.60 -3.05 -0.21
C PHE A 190 10.31 -2.28 0.01
N VAL A 191 10.45 -0.96 0.15
CA VAL A 191 9.36 0.00 0.10
C VAL A 191 9.37 0.73 -1.24
N TYR A 192 8.20 0.91 -1.86
CA TYR A 192 8.03 1.75 -3.04
C TYR A 192 7.11 2.93 -2.74
N ILE A 193 7.62 4.15 -2.92
CA ILE A 193 6.84 5.38 -2.76
C ILE A 193 6.19 5.72 -4.10
N ASN A 194 4.88 5.47 -4.22
CA ASN A 194 4.11 5.66 -5.45
C ASN A 194 3.49 7.07 -5.55
N ASN A 195 4.23 8.09 -5.13
CA ASN A 195 3.76 9.48 -5.17
C ASN A 195 4.95 10.46 -5.19
N SER A 196 4.93 11.40 -6.14
CA SER A 196 6.03 12.34 -6.33
C SER A 196 6.18 13.35 -5.18
N GLN A 197 5.07 13.80 -4.60
CA GLN A 197 5.08 14.74 -3.48
C GLN A 197 5.62 14.07 -2.21
N VAL A 198 5.18 12.84 -1.94
CA VAL A 198 5.72 12.05 -0.82
C VAL A 198 7.20 11.75 -1.02
N SER A 199 7.60 11.41 -2.25
CA SER A 199 9.02 11.20 -2.58
C SER A 199 9.87 12.43 -2.28
N GLN A 200 9.40 13.62 -2.66
CA GLN A 200 10.09 14.89 -2.34
C GLN A 200 10.19 15.14 -0.83
N TRP A 201 9.10 14.90 -0.08
CA TRP A 201 9.11 15.08 1.38
C TRP A 201 10.06 14.10 2.09
N LEU A 202 10.14 12.85 1.62
CA LEU A 202 11.04 11.85 2.20
C LEU A 202 12.51 12.07 1.82
N CYS A 203 12.79 12.72 0.69
CA CYS A 203 14.15 13.01 0.25
C CYS A 203 14.67 14.39 0.67
N ASP A 204 14.01 15.06 1.61
CA ASP A 204 14.40 16.40 2.11
C ASP A 204 14.59 17.44 0.98
N GLY A 205 13.84 17.30 -0.12
CA GLY A 205 13.90 18.18 -1.30
C GLY A 205 14.87 17.76 -2.41
N ASP A 206 15.79 16.83 -2.15
CA ASP A 206 16.69 16.27 -3.17
C ASP A 206 15.98 15.19 -3.98
N ILE A 207 16.09 15.20 -5.31
CA ILE A 207 15.52 14.12 -6.11
C ILE A 207 16.46 12.91 -6.06
N LYS A 208 15.98 11.83 -5.43
CA LYS A 208 16.65 10.52 -5.38
C LYS A 208 15.69 9.45 -5.88
N THR A 209 16.24 8.41 -6.50
CA THR A 209 15.46 7.25 -6.98
C THR A 209 15.48 6.11 -5.98
N PHE A 210 16.45 6.13 -5.05
CA PHE A 210 16.70 5.10 -4.06
C PHE A 210 17.30 5.70 -2.78
N THR A 211 16.94 5.13 -1.64
CA THR A 211 17.64 5.32 -0.37
C THR A 211 17.50 4.07 0.50
N VAL A 212 18.11 4.11 1.67
CA VAL A 212 17.96 3.14 2.74
C VAL A 212 17.36 3.86 3.94
N PHE A 213 16.35 3.27 4.58
CA PHE A 213 15.57 3.89 5.65
C PHE A 213 15.68 3.15 6.98
N GLY A 214 15.86 3.93 8.05
CA GLY A 214 15.96 3.46 9.43
C GLY A 214 17.20 2.61 9.71
N ASP A 215 17.37 2.24 10.98
CA ASP A 215 18.52 1.44 11.45
C ASP A 215 18.55 0.04 10.84
N ARG A 216 17.36 -0.48 10.49
CA ARG A 216 17.17 -1.78 9.83
C ARG A 216 17.55 -1.78 8.36
N LYS A 217 17.96 -0.62 7.82
CA LYS A 217 18.42 -0.46 6.45
C LYS A 217 17.44 -0.99 5.40
N ILE A 218 16.16 -0.64 5.56
CA ILE A 218 15.11 -1.04 4.60
C ILE A 218 15.31 -0.26 3.29
N PRO A 219 15.42 -0.92 2.13
CA PRO A 219 15.54 -0.23 0.85
C PRO A 219 14.23 0.47 0.49
N VAL A 220 14.33 1.72 0.05
CA VAL A 220 13.19 2.56 -0.36
C VAL A 220 13.45 3.10 -1.76
N PHE A 221 12.55 2.77 -2.68
CA PHE A 221 12.56 3.26 -4.05
C PHE A 221 11.51 4.36 -4.21
N PHE A 222 11.90 5.45 -4.87
CA PHE A 222 11.05 6.62 -5.06
C PHE A 222 10.54 6.70 -6.49
N GLY A 223 9.26 7.02 -6.63
CA GLY A 223 8.61 7.11 -7.92
C GLY A 223 7.53 8.18 -7.98
N GLY A 224 7.16 8.51 -9.22
CA GLY A 224 5.89 9.15 -9.50
C GLY A 224 4.74 8.14 -9.39
N MET A 225 3.52 8.66 -9.42
CA MET A 225 2.33 7.81 -9.48
C MET A 225 2.35 7.00 -10.80
N LEU A 226 2.24 5.67 -10.72
CA LEU A 226 2.18 4.82 -11.92
C LEU A 226 0.86 4.98 -12.69
N SER A 227 -0.23 5.23 -11.95
CA SER A 227 -1.57 5.27 -12.51
C SER A 227 -1.86 6.51 -13.35
N GLY A 228 -2.77 6.36 -14.31
CA GLY A 228 -3.14 7.42 -15.24
C GLY A 228 -2.05 7.81 -16.24
N GLY A 229 -1.06 6.93 -16.48
CA GLY A 229 0.03 7.16 -17.44
C GLY A 229 1.02 8.24 -17.02
N ARG A 230 1.09 8.56 -15.72
CA ARG A 230 1.97 9.63 -15.22
C ARG A 230 3.44 9.23 -15.17
N MET A 231 3.75 7.94 -15.08
CA MET A 231 5.10 7.43 -15.27
C MET A 231 5.23 6.87 -16.69
N ASP A 232 6.19 7.36 -17.44
CA ASP A 232 6.47 6.89 -18.80
C ASP A 232 7.11 5.49 -18.79
N LEU A 233 7.08 4.81 -19.94
CA LEU A 233 7.57 3.44 -20.09
C LEU A 233 9.07 3.31 -19.79
N PHE A 234 9.87 4.32 -20.12
CA PHE A 234 11.31 4.29 -19.85
C PHE A 234 11.57 4.36 -18.35
N SER A 235 10.90 5.28 -17.65
CA SER A 235 10.96 5.38 -16.18
C SER A 235 10.50 4.10 -15.49
N LYS A 236 9.42 3.46 -15.98
CA LYS A 236 8.95 2.17 -15.45
C LYS A 236 10.00 1.08 -15.62
N LYS A 237 10.57 0.92 -16.83
CA LYS A 237 11.59 -0.11 -17.11
C LYS A 237 12.87 0.12 -16.28
N ARG A 238 13.31 1.37 -16.15
CA ARG A 238 14.45 1.74 -15.29
C ARG A 238 14.20 1.32 -13.85
N LEU A 239 13.01 1.63 -13.31
CA LEU A 239 12.64 1.28 -11.95
C LEU A 239 12.64 -0.24 -11.72
N VAL A 240 12.07 -1.02 -12.64
CA VAL A 240 12.10 -2.50 -12.57
C VAL A 240 13.55 -2.99 -12.53
N HIS A 241 14.40 -2.50 -13.42
CA HIS A 241 15.80 -2.92 -13.50
C HIS A 241 16.59 -2.55 -12.23
N GLU A 242 16.42 -1.33 -11.71
CA GLU A 242 17.07 -0.89 -10.48
C GLU A 242 16.69 -1.74 -9.26
N ILE A 243 15.40 -2.09 -9.15
CA ILE A 243 14.92 -2.94 -8.05
C ILE A 243 15.46 -4.36 -8.20
N LYS A 244 15.39 -4.96 -9.39
CA LYS A 244 15.92 -6.32 -9.64
C LYS A 244 17.42 -6.39 -9.36
N ASP A 245 18.20 -5.43 -9.84
CA ASP A 245 19.65 -5.37 -9.61
C ASP A 245 19.98 -5.26 -8.12
N TYR A 246 19.20 -4.47 -7.36
CA TYR A 246 19.35 -4.39 -5.91
C TYR A 246 19.06 -5.72 -5.21
N LEU A 247 17.94 -6.39 -5.54
CA LEU A 247 17.54 -7.66 -4.94
C LEU A 247 18.59 -8.76 -5.23
N ASN A 248 19.06 -8.88 -6.47
CA ASN A 248 20.09 -9.86 -6.85
C ASN A 248 21.42 -9.65 -6.09
N LYS A 249 21.79 -8.38 -5.81
CA LYS A 249 22.98 -8.05 -5.00
C LYS A 249 22.83 -8.43 -3.53
N LEU A 250 21.61 -8.55 -3.02
CA LEU A 250 21.38 -9.05 -1.67
C LEU A 250 21.47 -10.57 -1.61
N GLU A 251 20.88 -11.27 -2.57
CA GLU A 251 20.90 -12.74 -2.64
C GLU A 251 22.34 -13.28 -2.80
N SER A 252 23.13 -12.67 -3.67
CA SER A 252 24.56 -13.04 -3.86
C SER A 252 25.45 -12.80 -2.63
N LYS A 253 24.98 -12.06 -1.61
CA LYS A 253 25.67 -11.89 -0.33
C LYS A 253 25.27 -12.94 0.71
N ILE A 254 24.17 -13.65 0.50
CA ILE A 254 23.65 -14.69 1.41
C ILE A 254 24.23 -16.06 1.03
N GLU A 255 24.61 -16.27 -0.24
CA GLU A 255 25.24 -17.51 -0.74
C GLU A 255 26.77 -17.61 -0.50
N LYS A 256 27.35 -16.72 0.31
CA LYS A 256 28.77 -16.74 0.70
C LYS A 256 28.92 -16.88 2.21
#